data_AF-A0A354B850-F1
#
_entry.id   AF-A0A354B850-F1
#
_cell.length_a   1.000
_cell.length_b   1.000
_cell.length_c   1.000
_cell.angle_alpha   90.00
_cell.angle_beta   90.00
_cell.angle_gamma   90.00
#
_symmetry.space_group_name_H-M   'P 1'
#
loop_
_entity.id
_entity.type
_entity.pdbx_description
1 polymer ?
#
loop_
_entity_poly.entity_id
_entity_poly.type
_entity_poly.pdbx_seq_one_letter_code
_entity_poly.pdbx_strand_id
1 'polypeptide(L)'
;DTIKGEIAAMRTLTDKPFGVNLAQMFIRDLPGMVDFVTQNEISFVTTSAGDPSALAPQLKDLGITVFHVVPTLRGAEKAIAAGVDGLVVEGAEGGGFKNADGASTLVLVPEIAKRFDVPIIAAGGIVDGPSMAAALAMGADGVQMGTRMVASAESPIHDNWKQSIVNGSEADTVMVNRHHRPAMRVFASDKARALEAANEPAALDIDAMMGTYFGGDMESGFAMSGQVQGRIDAVRPVADVLREAWEDCQSVLRTLGTAAAEGSISA
;
A
#
# COMPACT_ATOMS: atom_id res chain seq x y z
N ASP A 1 -18.28 -10.57 11.75
CA ASP A 1 -19.51 -9.85 11.36
C ASP A 1 -19.27 -8.47 10.77
N THR A 2 -18.50 -7.59 11.41
CA THR A 2 -18.20 -6.24 10.85
C THR A 2 -17.70 -6.27 9.41
N ILE A 3 -16.70 -7.12 9.10
CA ILE A 3 -16.16 -7.24 7.73
C ILE A 3 -17.23 -7.71 6.72
N LYS A 4 -18.16 -8.59 7.13
CA LYS A 4 -19.29 -9.00 6.26
C LYS A 4 -20.21 -7.81 5.96
N GLY A 5 -20.45 -6.97 6.98
CA GLY A 5 -21.20 -5.73 6.85
C GLY A 5 -20.56 -4.78 5.83
N GLU A 6 -19.24 -4.58 5.92
CA GLU A 6 -18.51 -3.73 4.97
C GLU A 6 -18.53 -4.28 3.54
N ILE A 7 -18.39 -5.60 3.36
CA ILE A 7 -18.51 -6.25 2.04
C ILE A 7 -19.91 -6.05 1.46
N ALA A 8 -20.95 -6.22 2.28
CA ALA A 8 -22.32 -5.98 1.85
C ALA A 8 -22.56 -4.50 1.50
N ALA A 9 -22.04 -3.58 2.30
CA ALA A 9 -22.12 -2.14 2.03
C ALA A 9 -21.41 -1.77 0.72
N MET A 10 -20.22 -2.32 0.45
CA MET A 10 -19.48 -2.07 -0.79
C MET A 10 -20.31 -2.45 -2.03
N ARG A 11 -21.02 -3.58 -1.98
CA ARG A 11 -21.92 -4.03 -3.05
C ARG A 11 -23.12 -3.10 -3.28
N THR A 12 -23.50 -2.27 -2.30
CA THR A 12 -24.53 -1.23 -2.49
C THR A 12 -23.97 0.04 -3.13
N LEU A 13 -22.65 0.25 -3.06
CA LEU A 13 -21.97 1.43 -3.58
C LEU A 13 -21.47 1.23 -5.02
N THR A 14 -21.23 -0.02 -5.46
CA THR A 14 -20.75 -0.28 -6.81
C THR A 14 -21.06 -1.69 -7.32
N ASP A 15 -21.28 -1.79 -8.63
CA ASP A 15 -21.30 -3.07 -9.37
C ASP A 15 -19.91 -3.46 -9.92
N LYS A 16 -18.90 -2.61 -9.72
CA LYS A 16 -17.53 -2.90 -10.18
C LYS A 16 -16.84 -3.92 -9.25
N PRO A 17 -15.88 -4.72 -9.77
CA PRO A 17 -15.09 -5.62 -8.93
C PRO A 17 -14.33 -4.87 -7.82
N PHE A 18 -14.22 -5.49 -6.65
CA PHE A 18 -13.36 -5.02 -5.55
C PHE A 18 -12.63 -6.20 -4.92
N GLY A 19 -11.53 -5.89 -4.23
CA GLY A 19 -10.69 -6.85 -3.53
C GLY A 19 -10.79 -6.76 -2.03
N VAL A 20 -10.27 -7.79 -1.34
CA VAL A 20 -10.09 -7.79 0.12
C VAL A 20 -8.61 -8.01 0.46
N ASN A 21 -8.07 -7.18 1.35
CA ASN A 21 -6.73 -7.39 1.91
C ASN A 21 -6.80 -8.31 3.14
N LEU A 22 -5.98 -9.36 3.13
CA LEU A 22 -5.83 -10.35 4.19
C LEU A 22 -4.45 -10.20 4.84
N ALA A 23 -4.37 -9.31 5.85
CA ALA A 23 -3.17 -9.12 6.65
C ALA A 23 -3.03 -10.28 7.66
N GLN A 24 -2.27 -11.31 7.29
CA GLN A 24 -2.26 -12.60 7.96
C GLN A 24 -1.88 -12.53 9.45
N MET A 25 -1.00 -11.62 9.84
CA MET A 25 -0.63 -11.38 11.25
C MET A 25 -1.83 -11.09 12.16
N PHE A 26 -2.93 -10.57 11.62
CA PHE A 26 -4.14 -10.22 12.37
C PHE A 26 -5.26 -11.24 12.21
N ILE A 27 -5.03 -12.30 11.44
CA ILE A 27 -6.01 -13.36 11.21
C ILE A 27 -5.79 -14.46 12.23
N ARG A 28 -6.75 -14.63 13.15
CA ARG A 28 -6.69 -15.67 14.19
C ARG A 28 -6.97 -17.07 13.65
N ASP A 29 -7.84 -17.17 12.64
CA ASP A 29 -8.27 -18.42 12.02
C ASP A 29 -8.06 -18.33 10.50
N LEU A 30 -6.90 -18.78 10.04
CA LEU A 30 -6.54 -18.79 8.62
C LEU A 30 -7.44 -19.74 7.81
N PRO A 31 -7.70 -20.99 8.24
CA PRO A 31 -8.67 -21.86 7.56
C PRO A 31 -10.05 -21.23 7.41
N GLY A 32 -10.62 -20.68 8.48
CA GLY A 32 -11.92 -20.01 8.44
C GLY A 32 -11.93 -18.77 7.53
N MET A 33 -10.78 -18.17 7.24
CA MET A 33 -10.69 -17.06 6.29
C MET A 33 -10.93 -17.50 4.85
N VAL A 34 -10.51 -18.71 4.48
CA VAL A 34 -10.76 -19.26 3.13
C VAL A 34 -12.27 -19.44 2.91
N ASP A 35 -12.96 -19.99 3.90
CA ASP A 35 -14.42 -20.12 3.90
C ASP A 35 -15.08 -18.75 3.85
N PHE A 36 -14.58 -17.78 4.62
CA PHE A 36 -15.11 -16.42 4.63
C PHE A 36 -15.04 -15.76 3.24
N VAL A 37 -13.88 -15.81 2.59
CA VAL A 37 -13.67 -15.19 1.26
C VAL A 37 -14.62 -15.81 0.23
N THR A 38 -14.75 -17.15 0.27
CA THR A 38 -15.61 -17.90 -0.65
C THR A 38 -17.09 -17.62 -0.44
N GLN A 39 -17.55 -17.69 0.82
CA GLN A 39 -18.97 -17.45 1.17
C GLN A 39 -19.43 -16.02 0.86
N ASN A 40 -18.51 -15.07 0.79
CA ASN A 40 -18.81 -13.67 0.48
C ASN A 40 -18.53 -13.32 -0.99
N GLU A 41 -18.31 -14.32 -1.86
CA GLU A 41 -18.12 -14.18 -3.31
C GLU A 41 -17.03 -13.15 -3.67
N ILE A 42 -15.91 -13.20 -2.95
CA ILE A 42 -14.74 -12.37 -3.23
C ILE A 42 -13.86 -13.08 -4.26
N SER A 43 -13.60 -12.40 -5.39
CA SER A 43 -12.84 -12.97 -6.52
C SER A 43 -11.38 -12.52 -6.60
N PHE A 44 -10.99 -11.52 -5.81
CA PHE A 44 -9.63 -11.00 -5.76
C PHE A 44 -9.21 -10.69 -4.32
N VAL A 45 -8.02 -11.13 -3.94
CA VAL A 45 -7.44 -10.82 -2.63
C VAL A 45 -6.00 -10.36 -2.76
N THR A 46 -5.61 -9.48 -1.84
CA THR A 46 -4.19 -9.26 -1.54
C THR A 46 -3.87 -9.89 -0.20
N THR A 47 -2.77 -10.63 -0.09
CA THR A 47 -2.29 -11.17 1.19
C THR A 47 -1.03 -10.41 1.63
N SER A 48 -0.85 -10.20 2.93
CA SER A 48 0.30 -9.46 3.46
C SER A 48 0.67 -9.93 4.88
N ALA A 49 1.81 -9.45 5.40
CA ALA A 49 2.24 -9.65 6.78
C ALA A 49 2.22 -11.12 7.27
N GLY A 50 2.64 -12.06 6.44
CA GLY A 50 2.66 -13.49 6.78
C GLY A 50 3.32 -14.35 5.72
N ASP A 51 3.15 -15.67 5.83
CA ASP A 51 3.69 -16.63 4.87
C ASP A 51 2.73 -16.76 3.68
N PRO A 52 3.15 -16.46 2.44
CA PRO A 52 2.26 -16.60 1.28
C PRO A 52 1.73 -18.04 1.09
N SER A 53 2.48 -19.06 1.52
CA SER A 53 2.04 -20.46 1.41
C SER A 53 0.87 -20.84 2.33
N ALA A 54 0.57 -20.01 3.34
CA ALA A 54 -0.48 -20.30 4.30
C ALA A 54 -1.90 -20.19 3.72
N LEU A 55 -2.10 -19.30 2.73
CA LEU A 55 -3.43 -19.04 2.15
C LEU A 55 -3.45 -19.14 0.62
N ALA A 56 -2.36 -18.76 -0.07
CA ALA A 56 -2.40 -18.62 -1.53
C ALA A 56 -2.81 -19.91 -2.25
N PRO A 57 -2.28 -21.11 -1.91
CA PRO A 57 -2.68 -22.33 -2.61
C PRO A 57 -4.18 -22.63 -2.51
N GLN A 58 -4.74 -22.54 -1.30
CA GLN A 58 -6.16 -22.86 -1.04
C GLN A 58 -7.09 -21.86 -1.73
N LEU A 59 -6.77 -20.57 -1.71
CA LEU A 59 -7.59 -19.54 -2.37
C LEU A 59 -7.55 -19.71 -3.89
N LYS A 60 -6.40 -20.08 -4.45
CA LYS A 60 -6.25 -20.35 -5.87
C LYS A 60 -6.99 -21.59 -6.35
N ASP A 61 -7.00 -22.66 -5.56
CA ASP A 61 -7.78 -23.87 -5.86
C ASP A 61 -9.29 -23.56 -5.97
N LEU A 62 -9.75 -22.46 -5.36
CA LEU A 62 -11.12 -21.96 -5.42
C LEU A 62 -11.35 -20.95 -6.55
N GLY A 63 -10.35 -20.70 -7.40
CA GLY A 63 -10.42 -19.77 -8.53
C GLY A 63 -10.34 -18.29 -8.12
N ILE A 64 -9.88 -17.99 -6.90
CA ILE A 64 -9.68 -16.63 -6.43
C ILE A 64 -8.31 -16.14 -6.90
N THR A 65 -8.26 -14.94 -7.49
CA THR A 65 -7.00 -14.30 -7.88
C THR A 65 -6.29 -13.77 -6.63
N VAL A 66 -5.05 -14.21 -6.41
CA VAL A 66 -4.26 -13.89 -5.22
C VAL A 66 -3.02 -13.09 -5.57
N PHE A 67 -2.93 -11.87 -5.05
CA PHE A 67 -1.70 -11.08 -5.07
C PHE A 67 -1.06 -11.10 -3.67
N HIS A 68 0.27 -11.07 -3.58
CA HIS A 68 0.95 -11.00 -2.28
C HIS A 68 1.87 -9.78 -2.19
N VAL A 69 1.81 -9.09 -1.04
CA VAL A 69 2.64 -7.91 -0.76
C VAL A 69 4.05 -8.36 -0.36
N VAL A 70 5.06 -7.88 -1.09
CA VAL A 70 6.47 -8.28 -0.91
C VAL A 70 7.38 -7.06 -0.72
N PRO A 71 8.10 -6.96 0.41
CA PRO A 71 9.05 -5.87 0.65
C PRO A 71 10.50 -6.23 0.30
N THR A 72 10.75 -7.42 -0.26
CA THR A 72 12.09 -7.92 -0.59
C THR A 72 12.02 -8.91 -1.76
N LEU A 73 13.13 -9.05 -2.51
CA LEU A 73 13.27 -10.08 -3.55
C LEU A 73 13.03 -11.50 -2.99
N ARG A 74 13.59 -11.82 -1.82
CA ARG A 74 13.36 -13.11 -1.16
C ARG A 74 11.88 -13.36 -0.84
N GLY A 75 11.14 -12.30 -0.49
CA GLY A 75 9.69 -12.37 -0.29
C GLY A 75 8.96 -12.69 -1.60
N ALA A 76 9.36 -12.06 -2.70
CA ALA A 76 8.85 -12.36 -4.04
C ALA A 76 9.11 -13.81 -4.43
N GLU A 77 10.33 -14.31 -4.28
CA GLU A 77 10.68 -15.73 -4.56
C GLU A 77 9.77 -16.70 -3.83
N LYS A 78 9.49 -16.45 -2.54
CA LYS A 78 8.58 -17.27 -1.74
C LYS A 78 7.13 -17.17 -2.22
N ALA A 79 6.67 -15.98 -2.55
CA ALA A 79 5.31 -15.76 -3.03
C ALA A 79 5.07 -16.46 -4.38
N ILE A 80 6.03 -16.36 -5.30
CA ILE A 80 6.01 -17.08 -6.58
C ILE A 80 6.01 -18.60 -6.37
N ALA A 81 6.85 -19.11 -5.45
CA ALA A 81 6.87 -20.53 -5.11
C ALA A 81 5.56 -21.02 -4.47
N ALA A 82 4.86 -20.15 -3.73
CA ALA A 82 3.52 -20.40 -3.20
C ALA A 82 2.42 -20.28 -4.28
N GLY A 83 2.79 -19.90 -5.51
CA GLY A 83 1.93 -19.93 -6.67
C GLY A 83 1.02 -18.73 -6.83
N VAL A 84 1.30 -17.57 -6.21
CA VAL A 84 0.45 -16.35 -6.35
C VAL A 84 0.27 -15.93 -7.82
N ASP A 85 -0.82 -15.23 -8.13
CA ASP A 85 -1.11 -14.71 -9.48
C ASP A 85 -0.40 -13.40 -9.79
N GLY A 86 0.05 -12.68 -8.76
CA GLY A 86 0.75 -11.41 -8.92
C GLY A 86 1.39 -10.93 -7.63
N LEU A 87 2.18 -9.87 -7.74
CA LEU A 87 2.93 -9.29 -6.64
C LEU A 87 2.53 -7.83 -6.43
N VAL A 88 2.37 -7.44 -5.16
CA VAL A 88 2.40 -6.03 -4.78
C VAL A 88 3.79 -5.74 -4.23
N VAL A 89 4.63 -5.11 -5.03
CA VAL A 89 6.03 -4.82 -4.67
C VAL A 89 6.08 -3.50 -3.93
N GLU A 90 6.36 -3.56 -2.62
CA GLU A 90 6.22 -2.40 -1.74
C GLU A 90 7.56 -1.87 -1.24
N GLY A 91 7.90 -0.64 -1.64
CA GLY A 91 9.10 0.07 -1.20
C GLY A 91 9.03 0.64 0.22
N ALA A 92 10.20 0.91 0.80
CA ALA A 92 10.34 1.41 2.18
C ALA A 92 9.76 2.81 2.44
N GLU A 93 9.41 3.56 1.38
CA GLU A 93 8.81 4.90 1.44
C GLU A 93 7.32 4.88 1.76
N GLY A 94 6.65 3.74 1.57
CA GLY A 94 5.22 3.57 1.88
C GLY A 94 4.92 3.65 3.38
N GLY A 95 3.67 3.95 3.73
CA GLY A 95 3.20 3.95 5.13
C GLY A 95 2.88 2.55 5.66
N GLY A 96 2.76 2.42 6.98
CA GLY A 96 2.38 1.17 7.66
C GLY A 96 3.55 0.22 7.86
N PHE A 97 3.29 -1.09 7.93
CA PHE A 97 4.34 -2.09 8.16
C PHE A 97 5.37 -2.09 7.03
N LYS A 98 6.65 -1.94 7.37
CA LYS A 98 7.73 -1.88 6.40
C LYS A 98 8.92 -2.72 6.84
N ASN A 99 9.75 -3.07 5.87
CA ASN A 99 11.10 -3.50 6.17
C ASN A 99 11.93 -2.25 6.50
N ALA A 100 12.42 -2.13 7.73
CA ALA A 100 13.19 -0.98 8.20
C ALA A 100 14.48 -0.73 7.39
N ASP A 101 15.07 -1.81 6.86
CA ASP A 101 16.22 -1.81 5.96
C ASP A 101 15.79 -2.15 4.51
N GLY A 102 14.51 -1.93 4.20
CA GLY A 102 13.93 -2.19 2.90
C GLY A 102 14.49 -1.28 1.82
N ALA A 103 14.55 -1.80 0.60
CA ALA A 103 14.87 -1.01 -0.58
C ALA A 103 13.74 -0.03 -0.91
N SER A 104 14.09 1.05 -1.60
CA SER A 104 13.13 1.96 -2.22
C SER A 104 12.33 1.27 -3.32
N THR A 105 11.16 1.82 -3.66
CA THR A 105 10.40 1.39 -4.84
C THR A 105 11.26 1.45 -6.11
N LEU A 106 12.10 2.49 -6.24
CA LEU A 106 13.01 2.70 -7.36
C LEU A 106 14.02 1.55 -7.55
N VAL A 107 14.41 0.89 -6.46
CA VAL A 107 15.36 -0.22 -6.47
C VAL A 107 14.63 -1.56 -6.55
N LEU A 108 13.57 -1.74 -5.77
CA LEU A 108 12.95 -3.05 -5.56
C LEU A 108 12.09 -3.49 -6.76
N VAL A 109 11.32 -2.57 -7.36
CA VAL A 109 10.43 -2.89 -8.48
C VAL A 109 11.20 -3.45 -9.68
N PRO A 110 12.20 -2.75 -10.26
CA PRO A 110 12.91 -3.28 -11.43
C PRO A 110 13.75 -4.52 -11.10
N GLU A 111 14.20 -4.66 -9.84
CA GLU A 111 14.93 -5.85 -9.39
C GLU A 111 14.04 -7.11 -9.40
N ILE A 112 12.76 -6.98 -9.06
CA ILE A 112 11.79 -8.08 -9.11
C ILE A 112 11.27 -8.28 -10.54
N ALA A 113 10.92 -7.21 -11.25
CA ALA A 113 10.35 -7.27 -12.60
C ALA A 113 11.27 -7.96 -13.62
N LYS A 114 12.60 -7.81 -13.49
CA LYS A 114 13.53 -8.52 -14.39
C LYS A 114 13.65 -10.03 -14.15
N ARG A 115 13.03 -10.58 -13.09
CA ARG A 115 13.17 -11.99 -12.69
C ARG A 115 11.89 -12.79 -12.81
N PHE A 116 10.73 -12.15 -12.77
CA PHE A 116 9.44 -12.81 -12.74
C PHE A 116 8.50 -12.19 -13.76
N ASP A 117 7.69 -13.04 -14.39
CA ASP A 117 6.77 -12.67 -15.48
C ASP A 117 5.30 -12.63 -14.99
N VAL A 118 5.09 -12.50 -13.69
CA VAL A 118 3.74 -12.30 -13.11
C VAL A 118 3.42 -10.81 -13.06
N PRO A 119 2.13 -10.42 -13.09
CA PRO A 119 1.72 -9.05 -12.86
C PRO A 119 2.33 -8.42 -11.60
N ILE A 120 2.93 -7.24 -11.75
CA ILE A 120 3.56 -6.48 -10.66
C ILE A 120 2.81 -5.16 -10.45
N ILE A 121 2.34 -4.95 -9.22
CA ILE A 121 1.79 -3.68 -8.75
C ILE A 121 2.84 -2.99 -7.89
N ALA A 122 3.33 -1.84 -8.33
CA ALA A 122 4.27 -1.04 -7.54
C ALA A 122 3.54 -0.29 -6.41
N ALA A 123 4.06 -0.33 -5.20
CA ALA A 123 3.49 0.32 -4.03
C ALA A 123 4.56 1.09 -3.24
N GLY A 124 4.19 2.26 -2.70
CA GLY A 124 5.08 3.13 -1.94
C GLY A 124 5.71 4.24 -2.79
N GLY A 125 5.58 5.49 -2.35
CA GLY A 125 6.13 6.66 -3.05
C GLY A 125 5.33 7.15 -4.28
N ILE A 126 4.18 6.54 -4.58
CA ILE A 126 3.37 6.84 -5.78
C ILE A 126 2.13 7.65 -5.39
N VAL A 127 1.83 8.71 -6.14
CA VAL A 127 0.77 9.69 -5.81
C VAL A 127 0.09 10.32 -7.04
N ASP A 128 0.77 10.35 -8.18
CA ASP A 128 0.41 11.14 -9.36
C ASP A 128 0.91 10.51 -10.67
N GLY A 129 0.63 11.17 -11.80
CA GLY A 129 1.01 10.66 -13.12
C GLY A 129 2.50 10.46 -13.34
N PRO A 130 3.39 11.41 -12.99
CA PRO A 130 4.83 11.20 -13.09
C PRO A 130 5.34 9.99 -12.28
N SER A 131 4.86 9.81 -11.04
CA SER A 131 5.25 8.65 -10.23
C SER A 131 4.67 7.33 -10.76
N MET A 132 3.46 7.37 -11.32
CA MET A 132 2.87 6.21 -12.01
C MET A 132 3.65 5.85 -13.28
N ALA A 133 3.99 6.82 -14.12
CA ALA A 133 4.80 6.62 -15.33
C ALA A 133 6.18 6.03 -15.00
N ALA A 134 6.83 6.53 -13.93
CA ALA A 134 8.08 5.96 -13.44
C ALA A 134 7.92 4.50 -13.01
N ALA A 135 6.85 4.15 -12.29
CA ALA A 135 6.56 2.77 -11.91
C ALA A 135 6.37 1.84 -13.12
N LEU A 136 5.61 2.27 -14.13
CA LEU A 136 5.42 1.51 -15.36
C LEU A 136 6.75 1.35 -16.13
N ALA A 137 7.56 2.41 -16.20
CA ALA A 137 8.88 2.36 -16.83
C ALA A 137 9.86 1.40 -16.10
N MET A 138 9.66 1.17 -14.80
CA MET A 138 10.41 0.19 -14.02
C MET A 138 9.95 -1.27 -14.24
N GLY A 139 8.90 -1.50 -15.03
CA GLY A 139 8.36 -2.82 -15.31
C GLY A 139 7.21 -3.25 -14.41
N ALA A 140 6.53 -2.30 -13.74
CA ALA A 140 5.24 -2.59 -13.11
C ALA A 140 4.09 -2.53 -14.13
N ASP A 141 3.04 -3.30 -13.88
CA ASP A 141 1.79 -3.34 -14.67
C ASP A 141 0.70 -2.42 -14.09
N GLY A 142 0.91 -1.95 -12.86
CA GLY A 142 0.01 -1.04 -12.18
C GLY A 142 0.62 -0.48 -10.91
N VAL A 143 -0.15 0.35 -10.21
CA VAL A 143 0.30 1.00 -8.98
C VAL A 143 -0.74 0.91 -7.88
N GLN A 144 -0.26 0.89 -6.63
CA GLN A 144 -1.09 0.96 -5.43
C GLN A 144 -0.74 2.22 -4.63
N MET A 145 -1.76 3.01 -4.29
CA MET A 145 -1.63 4.24 -3.52
C MET A 145 -2.29 4.09 -2.15
N GLY A 146 -1.52 4.32 -1.08
CA GLY A 146 -2.01 4.28 0.31
C GLY A 146 -2.29 5.67 0.86
N THR A 147 -1.24 6.42 1.22
CA THR A 147 -1.33 7.77 1.81
C THR A 147 -2.24 8.72 1.02
N ARG A 148 -2.19 8.67 -0.33
CA ARG A 148 -3.06 9.47 -1.21
C ARG A 148 -4.55 9.15 -1.03
N MET A 149 -4.89 7.88 -0.81
CA MET A 149 -6.27 7.43 -0.57
C MET A 149 -6.74 7.79 0.84
N VAL A 150 -5.85 7.82 1.84
CA VAL A 150 -6.19 8.35 3.17
C VAL A 150 -6.64 9.80 3.07
N ALA A 151 -5.90 10.63 2.34
CA ALA A 151 -6.22 12.04 2.10
C ALA A 151 -7.22 12.25 0.94
N SER A 152 -8.26 11.42 0.84
CA SER A 152 -9.34 11.59 -0.14
C SER A 152 -10.65 12.00 0.52
N ALA A 153 -11.59 12.55 -0.26
CA ALA A 153 -12.87 13.02 0.25
C ALA A 153 -13.72 11.86 0.82
N GLU A 154 -13.69 10.72 0.15
CA GLU A 154 -14.46 9.51 0.46
C GLU A 154 -13.83 8.67 1.59
N SER A 155 -12.57 8.94 1.96
CA SER A 155 -11.92 8.27 3.08
C SER A 155 -12.66 8.56 4.40
N PRO A 156 -13.04 7.52 5.18
CA PRO A 156 -13.79 7.68 6.43
C PRO A 156 -12.90 8.08 7.61
N ILE A 157 -11.60 8.25 7.37
CA ILE A 157 -10.63 8.65 8.38
C ILE A 157 -10.88 10.09 8.83
N HIS A 158 -10.61 10.38 10.09
CA HIS A 158 -10.76 11.71 10.69
C HIS A 158 -9.92 12.76 9.95
N ASP A 159 -10.49 13.96 9.79
CA ASP A 159 -9.88 15.05 9.01
C ASP A 159 -8.50 15.47 9.53
N ASN A 160 -8.25 15.42 10.84
CA ASN A 160 -6.91 15.70 11.41
C ASN A 160 -5.79 14.86 10.76
N TRP A 161 -6.02 13.58 10.46
CA TRP A 161 -5.01 12.76 9.78
C TRP A 161 -4.91 13.15 8.29
N LYS A 162 -6.03 13.45 7.63
CA LYS A 162 -5.99 13.99 6.26
C LYS A 162 -5.19 15.29 6.18
N GLN A 163 -5.40 16.19 7.14
CA GLN A 163 -4.69 17.47 7.23
C GLN A 163 -3.24 17.32 7.65
N SER A 164 -2.88 16.30 8.45
CA SER A 164 -1.48 16.03 8.76
C SER A 164 -0.70 15.57 7.52
N ILE A 165 -1.37 14.89 6.58
CA ILE A 165 -0.81 14.53 5.28
C ILE A 165 -0.69 15.79 4.40
N VAL A 166 -1.76 16.56 4.26
CA VAL A 166 -1.80 17.75 3.38
C VAL A 166 -0.81 18.84 3.79
N ASN A 167 -0.64 19.04 5.10
CA ASN A 167 0.26 20.07 5.63
C ASN A 167 1.68 19.53 5.89
N GLY A 168 1.92 18.23 5.68
CA GLY A 168 3.18 17.57 5.98
C GLY A 168 4.16 17.61 4.82
N SER A 169 5.45 17.47 5.13
CA SER A 169 6.52 17.28 4.14
C SER A 169 6.91 15.80 3.99
N GLU A 170 7.78 15.49 3.03
CA GLU A 170 8.38 14.18 2.86
C GLU A 170 9.23 13.74 4.06
N ALA A 171 9.70 14.71 4.85
CA ALA A 171 10.48 14.51 6.06
C ALA A 171 9.62 14.26 7.31
N ASP A 172 8.30 14.49 7.25
CA ASP A 172 7.40 14.36 8.40
C ASP A 172 6.85 12.94 8.60
N THR A 173 7.70 11.94 8.34
CA THR A 173 7.45 10.54 8.71
C THR A 173 8.67 9.95 9.41
N VAL A 174 8.42 9.02 10.33
CA VAL A 174 9.45 8.29 11.08
C VAL A 174 9.25 6.78 10.94
N MET A 175 10.31 6.01 11.20
CA MET A 175 10.28 4.56 11.24
C MET A 175 10.34 4.09 12.70
N VAL A 176 9.17 3.92 13.31
CA VAL A 176 9.08 3.30 14.64
C VAL A 176 9.39 1.81 14.55
N ASN A 177 9.89 1.23 15.65
CA ASN A 177 10.31 -0.17 15.69
C ASN A 177 11.40 -0.53 14.67
N ARG A 178 12.32 0.40 14.33
CA ARG A 178 13.39 0.12 13.36
C ARG A 178 14.16 -1.18 13.67
N HIS A 179 14.46 -1.41 14.96
CA HIS A 179 15.15 -2.62 15.43
C HIS A 179 14.23 -3.63 16.14
N HIS A 180 12.92 -3.40 16.11
CA HIS A 180 11.90 -4.29 16.71
C HIS A 180 10.96 -4.80 15.61
N ARG A 181 10.02 -5.69 15.96
CA ARG A 181 9.01 -6.15 15.00
C ARG A 181 7.60 -5.96 15.56
N PRO A 182 6.64 -5.52 14.72
CA PRO A 182 6.82 -5.08 13.33
C PRO A 182 7.33 -3.63 13.24
N ALA A 183 8.21 -3.35 12.28
CA ALA A 183 8.64 -1.98 11.96
C ALA A 183 7.55 -1.25 11.15
N MET A 184 7.35 0.05 11.42
CA MET A 184 6.27 0.81 10.81
C MET A 184 6.72 2.22 10.41
N ARG A 185 6.36 2.64 9.20
CA ARG A 185 6.46 4.05 8.80
C ARG A 185 5.15 4.77 9.11
N VAL A 186 5.27 5.86 9.87
CA VAL A 186 4.14 6.61 10.42
C VAL A 186 4.40 8.12 10.31
N PHE A 187 3.34 8.92 10.36
CA PHE A 187 3.44 10.37 10.54
C PHE A 187 4.24 10.68 11.81
N ALA A 188 5.09 11.68 11.72
CA ALA A 188 6.05 12.02 12.78
C ALA A 188 5.42 12.89 13.89
N SER A 189 4.45 12.30 14.60
CA SER A 189 3.89 12.84 15.85
C SER A 189 4.95 12.92 16.95
N ASP A 190 4.68 13.67 18.03
CA ASP A 190 5.64 13.83 19.13
C ASP A 190 5.95 12.46 19.77
N LYS A 191 4.91 11.64 19.99
CA LYS A 191 5.04 10.26 20.43
C LYS A 191 5.89 9.42 19.48
N ALA A 192 5.64 9.49 18.17
CA ALA A 192 6.36 8.66 17.20
C ALA A 192 7.85 9.04 17.13
N ARG A 193 8.16 10.35 17.16
CA ARG A 193 9.54 10.86 17.20
C ARG A 193 10.27 10.42 18.47
N ALA A 194 9.62 10.49 19.62
CA ALA A 194 10.20 10.04 20.89
C ALA A 194 10.54 8.54 20.85
N LEU A 195 9.63 7.70 20.35
CA LEU A 195 9.84 6.26 20.23
C LEU A 195 10.93 5.89 19.23
N GLU A 196 11.00 6.57 18.08
CA GLU A 196 12.09 6.37 17.12
C GLU A 196 13.45 6.76 17.73
N ALA A 197 13.54 7.93 18.37
CA ALA A 197 14.77 8.42 18.98
C ALA A 197 15.26 7.54 20.13
N ALA A 198 14.34 7.01 20.93
CA ALA A 198 14.66 6.09 22.02
C ALA A 198 14.89 4.64 21.55
N ASN A 199 14.53 4.32 20.30
CA ASN A 199 14.48 2.96 19.77
C ASN A 199 13.68 1.99 20.67
N GLU A 200 12.58 2.49 21.21
CA GLU A 200 11.69 1.72 22.08
C GLU A 200 10.65 0.93 21.25
N PRO A 201 10.24 -0.25 21.73
CA PRO A 201 9.19 -1.02 21.07
C PRO A 201 7.84 -0.30 21.20
N ALA A 202 7.28 0.11 20.07
CA ALA A 202 5.92 0.58 19.88
C ALA A 202 4.97 -0.62 19.71
N ALA A 203 4.03 -0.78 20.63
CA ALA A 203 2.93 -1.73 20.47
C ALA A 203 1.78 -1.09 19.68
N LEU A 204 1.09 -1.91 18.89
CA LEU A 204 -0.19 -1.53 18.30
C LEU A 204 -1.30 -1.82 19.30
N ASP A 205 -1.94 -0.75 19.75
CA ASP A 205 -3.10 -0.79 20.61
C ASP A 205 -4.34 -0.38 19.81
N ILE A 206 -5.39 -1.22 19.83
CA ILE A 206 -6.57 -1.03 18.99
C ILE A 206 -7.33 0.23 19.40
N ASP A 207 -7.47 0.50 20.70
CA ASP A 207 -8.22 1.66 21.18
C ASP A 207 -7.48 2.95 20.80
N ALA A 208 -6.16 2.97 20.95
CA ALA A 208 -5.31 4.06 20.51
C ALA A 208 -5.37 4.26 18.98
N MET A 209 -5.36 3.18 18.20
CA MET A 209 -5.55 3.26 16.75
C MET A 209 -6.90 3.86 16.38
N MET A 210 -7.99 3.44 17.01
CA MET A 210 -9.32 4.02 16.78
C MET A 210 -9.38 5.49 17.19
N GLY A 211 -8.69 5.86 18.28
CA GLY A 211 -8.53 7.24 18.74
C GLY A 211 -7.86 8.14 17.69
N THR A 212 -6.85 7.63 16.97
CA THR A 212 -6.24 8.36 15.84
C THR A 212 -7.11 8.32 14.58
N TYR A 213 -7.59 7.14 14.20
CA TYR A 213 -8.20 6.91 12.88
C TYR A 213 -9.56 7.60 12.76
N PHE A 214 -10.36 7.55 13.82
CA PHE A 214 -11.73 8.07 13.83
C PHE A 214 -11.95 9.14 14.90
N GLY A 215 -11.13 9.16 15.96
CA GLY A 215 -11.18 10.21 16.99
C GLY A 215 -10.32 11.45 16.70
N GLY A 216 -9.41 11.38 15.72
CA GLY A 216 -8.57 12.51 15.32
C GLY A 216 -7.45 12.88 16.28
N ASP A 217 -7.20 12.09 17.33
CA ASP A 217 -6.07 12.30 18.23
C ASP A 217 -4.80 11.70 17.60
N MET A 218 -3.97 12.57 17.03
CA MET A 218 -2.74 12.19 16.33
C MET A 218 -1.62 11.71 17.26
N GLU A 219 -1.79 11.85 18.58
CA GLU A 219 -0.86 11.35 19.60
C GLU A 219 -1.34 10.03 20.25
N SER A 220 -2.61 9.64 20.01
CA SER A 220 -3.20 8.43 20.59
C SER A 220 -2.49 7.17 20.09
N GLY A 221 -2.64 6.85 18.81
CA GLY A 221 -2.05 5.73 18.09
C GLY A 221 -0.98 6.19 17.11
N PHE A 222 -0.93 5.51 15.95
CA PHE A 222 0.02 5.82 14.89
C PHE A 222 -0.71 6.05 13.57
N ALA A 223 -0.61 7.25 13.04
CA ALA A 223 -1.08 7.59 11.70
C ALA A 223 -0.12 6.99 10.65
N MET A 224 -0.49 5.88 10.02
CA MET A 224 0.33 5.16 9.03
C MET A 224 0.45 5.94 7.71
N SER A 225 1.38 6.89 7.65
CA SER A 225 1.63 7.73 6.48
C SER A 225 2.97 7.42 5.82
N GLY A 226 2.99 7.38 4.49
CA GLY A 226 4.22 7.27 3.69
C GLY A 226 4.84 8.63 3.35
N GLN A 227 6.11 8.63 2.96
CA GLN A 227 6.87 9.86 2.64
C GLN A 227 6.25 10.69 1.51
N VAL A 228 5.40 10.08 0.69
CA VAL A 228 4.71 10.76 -0.41
C VAL A 228 3.73 11.85 0.07
N GLN A 229 3.46 11.95 1.38
CA GLN A 229 2.61 13.02 1.93
C GLN A 229 3.07 14.43 1.53
N GLY A 230 4.38 14.67 1.40
CA GLY A 230 4.92 15.97 0.94
C GLY A 230 4.55 16.36 -0.50
N ARG A 231 3.87 15.47 -1.24
CA ARG A 231 3.36 15.71 -2.60
C ARG A 231 1.83 15.65 -2.67
N ILE A 232 1.16 15.72 -1.51
CA ILE A 232 -0.30 15.74 -1.38
C ILE A 232 -0.69 17.10 -0.84
N ASP A 233 -1.31 17.94 -1.67
CA ASP A 233 -1.58 19.35 -1.37
C ASP A 233 -3.04 19.66 -1.00
N ALA A 234 -3.97 18.73 -1.28
CA ALA A 234 -5.37 18.90 -0.98
C ALA A 234 -6.08 17.56 -0.76
N VAL A 235 -7.18 17.58 0.00
CA VAL A 235 -8.17 16.49 0.03
C VAL A 235 -9.03 16.61 -1.22
N ARG A 236 -9.12 15.53 -2.00
CA ARG A 236 -9.78 15.52 -3.31
C ARG A 236 -10.64 14.26 -3.49
N PRO A 237 -11.68 14.30 -4.35
CA PRO A 237 -12.42 13.09 -4.71
C PRO A 237 -11.50 12.02 -5.31
N VAL A 238 -11.69 10.76 -4.92
CA VAL A 238 -10.90 9.63 -5.44
C VAL A 238 -10.99 9.55 -6.95
N ALA A 239 -12.17 9.81 -7.52
CA ALA A 239 -12.37 9.79 -8.97
C ALA A 239 -11.46 10.76 -9.72
N ASP A 240 -11.26 11.97 -9.19
CA ASP A 240 -10.37 12.97 -9.79
C ASP A 240 -8.91 12.59 -9.62
N VAL A 241 -8.51 12.10 -8.44
CA VAL A 241 -7.15 11.63 -8.18
C VAL A 241 -6.75 10.54 -9.17
N LEU A 242 -7.62 9.54 -9.39
CA LEU A 242 -7.33 8.44 -10.30
C LEU A 242 -7.32 8.88 -11.76
N ARG A 243 -8.30 9.70 -12.16
CA ARG A 243 -8.41 10.22 -13.53
C ARG A 243 -7.17 11.03 -13.90
N GLU A 244 -6.78 11.98 -13.07
CA GLU A 244 -5.65 12.86 -13.34
C GLU A 244 -4.33 12.12 -13.27
N ALA A 245 -4.13 11.22 -12.30
CA ALA A 245 -2.93 10.39 -12.28
C ALA A 245 -2.77 9.57 -13.57
N TRP A 246 -3.86 9.04 -14.12
CA TRP A 246 -3.82 8.32 -15.39
C TRP A 246 -3.57 9.22 -16.59
N GLU A 247 -4.30 10.35 -16.71
CA GLU A 247 -4.14 11.32 -17.80
C GLU A 247 -2.71 11.89 -17.83
N ASP A 248 -2.17 12.27 -16.67
CA ASP A 248 -0.81 12.76 -16.52
C ASP A 248 0.23 11.69 -16.82
N CYS A 249 0.01 10.44 -16.38
CA CYS A 249 0.88 9.31 -16.71
C CYS A 249 0.99 9.13 -18.22
N GLN A 250 -0.14 9.13 -18.93
CA GLN A 250 -0.16 9.02 -20.40
C GLN A 250 0.55 10.20 -21.07
N SER A 251 0.39 11.42 -20.54
CA SER A 251 1.06 12.62 -21.02
C SER A 251 2.58 12.54 -20.86
N VAL A 252 3.06 12.12 -19.68
CA VAL A 252 4.48 11.93 -19.36
C VAL A 252 5.10 10.89 -20.28
N LEU A 253 4.48 9.72 -20.42
CA LEU A 253 4.99 8.63 -21.27
C LEU A 253 5.09 9.08 -22.74
N ARG A 254 4.09 9.79 -23.26
CA ARG A 254 4.11 10.31 -24.63
C ARG A 254 5.24 11.33 -24.82
N THR A 255 5.38 12.27 -23.88
CA THR A 255 6.40 13.32 -23.94
C THR A 255 7.80 12.73 -23.93
N LEU A 256 8.08 11.79 -23.01
CA LEU A 256 9.37 11.12 -22.93
C LEU A 256 9.65 10.28 -24.19
N GLY A 257 8.64 9.58 -24.71
CA GLY A 257 8.76 8.80 -25.95
C GLY A 257 9.11 9.67 -27.16
N THR A 258 8.43 10.81 -27.34
CA THR A 258 8.73 11.78 -28.40
C THR A 258 10.13 12.36 -28.24
N ALA A 259 10.48 12.82 -27.04
CA ALA A 259 11.77 13.44 -26.79
C ALA A 259 12.95 12.47 -26.98
N ALA A 260 12.77 11.18 -26.65
CA ALA A 260 13.74 10.13 -26.94
C ALA A 260 13.88 9.86 -28.45
N ALA A 261 12.76 9.82 -29.19
CA ALA A 261 12.77 9.61 -30.63
C ALA A 261 13.43 10.78 -31.41
N GLU A 262 13.29 12.01 -30.90
CA GLU A 262 13.87 13.22 -31.49
C GLU A 262 15.33 13.46 -31.07
N GLY A 263 15.88 12.68 -30.13
CA GLY A 263 17.23 12.87 -29.60
C GLY A 263 17.36 14.07 -28.65
N SER A 264 16.23 14.61 -28.17
CA SER A 264 16.17 15.73 -27.23
C SER A 264 16.47 15.31 -25.79
N ILE A 265 16.47 14.00 -25.50
CA ILE A 265 16.98 13.41 -24.28
C ILE A 265 18.24 12.61 -24.65
N SER A 266 19.41 13.06 -24.20
CA SER A 266 20.67 12.34 -24.34
C SER A 266 21.09 11.74 -23.00
N ALA A 267 21.66 10.53 -23.03
CA ALA A 267 22.28 9.86 -21.88
C ALA A 267 23.58 10.55 -21.45
#